data_AF-A0A814RGZ6-F1
#
_entry.id   AF-A0A814RGZ6-F1
#
_cell.length_a   1.000
_cell.length_b   1.000
_cell.length_c   1.000
_cell.angle_alpha   90.00
_cell.angle_beta   90.00
_cell.angle_gamma   90.00
#
_symmetry.space_group_name_H-M   'P 1'
#
loop_
_entity.id
_entity.type
_entity.pdbx_description
1 polymer ?
#
loop_
_entity_poly.entity_id
_entity_poly.type
_entity_poly.pdbx_seq_one_letter_code
_entity_poly.pdbx_strand_id
1 'polypeptide(L)'
;MGSIALTVLTLTLGAFFMFVGHFKVTDKFFPDVYEDMRREFGRVNNVFPLYTQTGWRPFAKNYRLAVGLAEFIGGAVLVFVPGRLKQVANVVLLVVMLGAVYTHYALHDKFERIAPGLVFSLLLLTRLIIHRQVTQREKRLSAQKKTVKVETPKKKVQEEEIEQESDDQESPSDDSEDNQQAKSDKKTDKKNK
;
A
#
# COMPACT_ATOMS: atom_id res chain seq x y z
N MET A 1 8.05 -4.93 -5.21
CA MET A 1 8.17 -5.94 -4.14
C MET A 1 8.63 -5.34 -2.80
N GLY A 2 8.18 -4.14 -2.40
CA GLY A 2 8.48 -3.56 -1.07
C GLY A 2 7.40 -3.83 -0.02
N SER A 3 6.47 -4.75 -0.29
CA SER A 3 5.16 -4.82 0.36
C SER A 3 5.19 -5.31 1.80
N ILE A 4 6.01 -6.32 2.13
CA ILE A 4 5.96 -6.97 3.45
C ILE A 4 6.65 -6.10 4.51
N ALA A 5 7.93 -5.76 4.34
CA ALA A 5 8.67 -5.00 5.34
C ALA A 5 8.03 -3.64 5.69
N LEU A 6 7.51 -2.91 4.70
CA LEU A 6 6.78 -1.65 4.93
C LEU A 6 5.42 -1.87 5.61
N THR A 7 4.77 -3.00 5.37
CA THR A 7 3.50 -3.36 6.05
C THR A 7 3.77 -3.73 7.50
N VAL A 8 4.75 -4.59 7.78
CA VAL A 8 5.17 -4.95 9.14
C VAL A 8 5.59 -3.70 9.91
N LEU A 9 6.48 -2.87 9.34
CA LEU A 9 6.88 -1.60 9.94
C LEU A 9 5.68 -0.72 10.29
N THR A 10 4.72 -0.55 9.37
CA THR A 10 3.55 0.29 9.61
C THR A 10 2.58 -0.34 10.63
N LEU A 11 2.46 -1.67 10.67
CA LEU A 11 1.64 -2.41 11.62
C LEU A 11 2.22 -2.29 13.04
N THR A 12 3.52 -2.54 13.20
CA THR A 12 4.24 -2.40 14.46
C THR A 12 4.19 -0.96 14.99
N LEU A 13 4.44 0.04 14.14
CA LEU A 13 4.30 1.45 14.54
C LEU A 13 2.85 1.77 14.95
N GLY A 14 1.86 1.36 14.16
CA GLY A 14 0.45 1.62 14.43
C GLY A 14 -0.02 1.00 15.76
N ALA A 15 0.36 -0.25 16.01
CA ALA A 15 0.10 -0.91 17.28
C ALA A 15 0.81 -0.21 18.45
N PHE A 16 2.08 0.17 18.30
CA PHE A 16 2.82 0.91 19.32
C PHE A 16 2.15 2.25 19.68
N PHE A 17 1.74 3.05 18.69
CA PHE A 17 1.02 4.31 18.95
C PHE A 17 -0.37 4.08 19.57
N MET A 18 -1.05 3.00 19.21
CA MET A 18 -2.30 2.61 19.85
C MET A 18 -2.08 2.29 21.35
N PHE A 19 -1.05 1.51 21.70
CA PHE A 19 -0.71 1.22 23.09
C PHE A 19 -0.29 2.48 23.87
N VAL A 20 0.65 3.27 23.34
CA VAL A 20 1.11 4.51 24.01
C VAL A 20 -0.03 5.51 24.17
N GLY A 21 -0.83 5.74 23.12
CA GLY A 21 -2.00 6.60 23.18
C GLY A 21 -3.03 6.13 24.22
N HIS A 22 -3.26 4.81 24.32
CA HIS A 22 -4.13 4.24 25.35
C HIS A 22 -3.61 4.49 26.78
N PHE A 23 -2.30 4.37 27.03
CA PHE A 23 -1.70 4.75 28.31
C PHE A 23 -1.80 6.26 28.59
N LYS A 24 -1.69 7.13 27.59
CA LYS A 24 -1.88 8.58 27.76
C LYS A 24 -3.33 8.99 28.10
N VAL A 25 -4.31 8.17 27.71
CA VAL A 25 -5.74 8.40 27.97
C VAL A 25 -6.21 7.74 29.27
N THR A 26 -5.60 6.62 29.68
CA THR A 26 -6.13 5.78 30.77
C THR A 26 -5.37 5.96 32.09
N ASP A 27 -6.01 6.65 33.02
CA ASP A 27 -5.43 7.08 34.30
C ASP A 27 -5.25 5.96 35.35
N LYS A 28 -5.70 4.74 35.04
CA LYS A 28 -5.87 3.65 36.02
C LYS A 28 -4.71 2.66 36.11
N PHE A 29 -3.79 2.64 35.15
CA PHE A 29 -2.75 1.61 35.10
C PHE A 29 -1.51 1.94 35.95
N PHE A 30 -1.10 3.21 36.01
CA PHE A 30 0.08 3.66 36.77
C PHE A 30 -0.13 5.09 37.31
N PRO A 31 -0.46 5.28 38.61
CA PRO A 31 -0.72 6.61 39.16
C PRO A 31 0.53 7.52 39.13
N ASP A 32 1.72 6.96 39.36
CA ASP A 32 2.97 7.72 39.35
C ASP A 32 3.28 8.27 37.94
N VAL A 33 3.09 7.45 36.91
CA VAL A 33 3.24 7.84 35.50
C VAL A 33 2.19 8.87 35.10
N TYR A 34 0.96 8.76 35.62
CA TYR A 34 -0.07 9.78 35.42
C TYR A 34 0.33 11.12 36.04
N GLU A 35 0.92 11.13 37.23
CA GLU A 35 1.35 12.37 37.88
C GLU A 35 2.56 12.99 37.17
N ASP A 36 3.57 12.19 36.80
CA ASP A 36 4.71 12.67 36.02
C ASP A 36 4.29 13.22 34.66
N MET A 37 3.41 12.52 33.93
CA MET A 37 2.80 13.07 32.72
C MET A 37 2.09 14.40 33.00
N ARG A 38 1.31 14.50 34.08
CA ARG A 38 0.57 15.74 34.41
C ARG A 38 1.54 16.90 34.70
N ARG A 39 2.66 16.64 35.36
CA ARG A 39 3.75 17.61 35.61
C ARG A 39 4.43 18.03 34.31
N GLU A 40 4.74 17.08 33.43
CA GLU A 40 5.41 17.30 32.14
C GLU A 40 4.50 18.11 31.19
N PHE A 41 3.23 17.73 31.04
CA PHE A 41 2.22 18.51 30.30
C PHE A 41 1.94 19.89 30.93
N GLY A 42 2.10 20.02 32.25
CA GLY A 42 2.08 21.31 32.95
C GLY A 42 3.24 22.23 32.55
N ARG A 43 4.46 21.70 32.42
CA ARG A 43 5.63 22.42 31.86
C ARG A 43 5.41 22.77 30.39
N VAL A 44 4.91 21.85 29.58
CA VAL A 44 4.68 22.05 28.13
C VAL A 44 3.72 23.23 27.85
N ASN A 45 2.73 23.47 28.71
CA ASN A 45 1.82 24.62 28.59
C ASN A 45 2.53 26.00 28.67
N ASN A 46 3.76 26.07 29.19
CA ASN A 46 4.53 27.32 29.23
C ASN A 46 5.33 27.59 27.95
N VAL A 47 5.60 26.56 27.13
CA VAL A 47 6.38 26.66 25.88
C VAL A 47 5.55 26.34 24.63
N PHE A 48 4.22 26.37 24.76
CA PHE A 48 3.32 25.94 23.70
C PHE A 48 3.47 26.86 22.47
N PRO A 49 3.88 26.37 21.29
CA PRO A 49 4.27 27.24 20.16
C PRO A 49 3.10 28.08 19.62
N LEU A 50 1.88 27.58 19.80
CA LEU A 50 0.65 28.29 19.41
C LEU A 50 0.27 29.40 20.41
N TYR A 51 0.78 29.41 21.64
CA TYR A 51 0.52 30.49 22.60
C TYR A 51 0.96 31.85 22.03
N THR A 52 2.13 31.89 21.39
CA THR A 52 2.68 33.09 20.75
C THR A 52 1.82 33.61 19.59
N GLN A 53 0.99 32.76 18.97
CA GLN A 53 0.14 33.15 17.83
C GLN A 53 -1.34 33.32 18.17
N THR A 54 -1.86 32.62 19.19
CA THR A 54 -3.29 32.62 19.53
C THR A 54 -3.61 33.14 20.93
N GLY A 55 -2.61 33.37 21.78
CA GLY A 55 -2.78 33.80 23.18
C GLY A 55 -3.47 32.78 24.10
N TRP A 56 -3.97 31.67 23.55
CA TRP A 56 -4.78 30.70 24.27
C TRP A 56 -3.91 29.60 24.90
N ARG A 57 -4.11 29.34 26.19
CA ARG A 57 -3.44 28.26 26.94
C ARG A 57 -4.41 27.09 27.15
N PRO A 58 -4.26 25.97 26.43
CA PRO A 58 -5.09 24.80 26.65
C PRO A 58 -4.80 24.18 28.03
N PHE A 59 -5.84 23.87 28.79
CA PHE A 59 -5.68 23.23 30.10
C PHE A 59 -4.98 21.88 29.97
N ALA A 60 -3.93 21.63 30.77
CA ALA A 60 -3.00 20.50 30.58
C ALA A 60 -3.69 19.13 30.48
N LYS A 61 -4.78 18.91 31.24
CA LYS A 61 -5.61 17.68 31.16
C LYS A 61 -6.19 17.46 29.76
N ASN A 62 -6.72 18.52 29.15
CA ASN A 62 -7.38 18.46 27.84
C ASN A 62 -6.35 18.32 26.71
N TYR A 63 -5.20 18.98 26.83
CA TYR A 63 -4.11 18.84 25.86
C TYR A 63 -3.50 17.44 25.87
N ARG A 64 -3.24 16.85 27.05
CA ARG A 64 -2.80 15.45 27.19
C ARG A 64 -3.82 14.48 26.59
N LEU A 65 -5.11 14.66 26.87
CA LEU A 65 -6.19 13.84 26.34
C LEU A 65 -6.27 13.94 24.80
N ALA A 66 -6.17 15.15 24.24
CA ALA A 66 -6.19 15.36 22.79
C ALA A 66 -4.99 14.71 22.10
N VAL A 67 -3.78 14.83 22.66
CA VAL A 67 -2.57 14.17 22.13
C VAL A 67 -2.68 12.64 22.22
N GLY A 68 -3.06 12.11 23.37
CA GLY A 68 -3.22 10.66 23.57
C GLY A 68 -4.31 10.05 22.67
N LEU A 69 -5.42 10.76 22.48
CA LEU A 69 -6.49 10.34 21.56
C LEU A 69 -6.06 10.44 20.09
N ALA A 70 -5.31 11.47 19.70
CA ALA A 70 -4.75 11.58 18.35
C ALA A 70 -3.73 10.45 18.06
N GLU A 71 -2.92 10.06 19.04
CA GLU A 71 -2.02 8.90 18.93
C GLU A 71 -2.79 7.58 18.84
N PHE A 72 -3.81 7.40 19.68
CA PHE A 72 -4.65 6.19 19.69
C PHE A 72 -5.42 6.01 18.38
N ILE A 73 -6.18 7.03 17.95
CA ILE A 73 -6.94 7.01 16.69
C ILE A 73 -5.97 6.95 15.50
N GLY A 74 -4.89 7.71 15.53
CA GLY A 74 -3.86 7.70 14.48
C GLY A 74 -3.25 6.31 14.30
N GLY A 75 -2.87 5.65 15.40
CA GLY A 75 -2.35 4.29 15.43
C GLY A 75 -3.37 3.26 14.92
N ALA A 76 -4.62 3.35 15.38
CA ALA A 76 -5.71 2.50 14.92
C ALA A 76 -5.98 2.63 13.41
N VAL A 77 -6.06 3.86 12.88
CA VAL A 77 -6.18 4.09 11.43
C VAL A 77 -4.95 3.56 10.67
N LEU A 78 -3.76 3.65 11.25
CA LEU A 78 -2.54 3.09 10.67
C LEU A 78 -2.58 1.56 10.55
N VAL A 79 -3.17 0.87 11.54
CA VAL A 79 -3.35 -0.59 11.57
C VAL A 79 -4.48 -1.03 10.64
N PHE A 80 -5.70 -0.57 10.89
CA PHE A 80 -6.92 -1.15 10.31
C PHE A 80 -7.28 -0.61 8.92
N VAL A 81 -6.84 0.60 8.56
CA VAL A 81 -7.35 1.29 7.36
C VAL A 81 -6.29 1.33 6.25
N PRO A 82 -6.48 0.62 5.11
CA PRO A 82 -5.64 0.79 3.93
C PRO A 82 -6.01 2.06 3.14
N GLY A 83 -5.12 2.49 2.23
CA GLY A 83 -5.36 3.63 1.32
C GLY A 83 -5.00 5.00 1.89
N ARG A 84 -5.69 6.06 1.42
CA ARG A 84 -5.29 7.46 1.67
C ARG A 84 -5.43 7.91 3.13
N LEU A 85 -6.39 7.36 3.88
CA LEU A 85 -6.55 7.64 5.31
C LEU A 85 -5.30 7.24 6.12
N LYS A 86 -4.60 6.16 5.71
CA LYS A 86 -3.31 5.73 6.25
C LYS A 86 -2.16 6.72 6.00
N GLN A 87 -2.31 7.64 5.05
CA GLN A 87 -1.36 8.73 4.83
C GLN A 87 -1.70 9.91 5.75
N VAL A 88 -2.98 10.26 5.86
CA VAL A 88 -3.45 11.32 6.77
C VAL A 88 -3.08 11.00 8.22
N ALA A 89 -3.38 9.79 8.69
CA ALA A 89 -2.99 9.33 10.03
C ALA A 89 -1.47 9.39 10.27
N ASN A 90 -0.66 9.03 9.27
CA ASN A 90 0.80 9.14 9.36
C ASN A 90 1.29 10.59 9.46
N VAL A 91 0.65 11.53 8.76
CA VAL A 91 0.98 12.95 8.83
C VAL A 91 0.58 13.52 10.18
N VAL A 92 -0.62 13.16 10.70
CA VAL A 92 -1.07 13.56 12.04
C VAL A 92 -0.12 13.03 13.12
N LEU A 93 0.20 11.73 13.12
CA LEU A 93 1.17 11.15 14.05
C LEU A 93 2.54 11.81 13.95
N LEU A 94 3.01 12.12 12.74
CA LEU A 94 4.30 12.82 12.54
C LEU A 94 4.27 14.23 13.15
N VAL A 95 3.19 14.99 12.96
CA VAL A 95 3.03 16.32 13.56
C VAL A 95 2.97 16.24 15.09
N VAL A 96 2.29 15.23 15.65
CA VAL A 96 2.26 15.01 17.11
C VAL A 96 3.66 14.68 17.67
N MET A 97 4.41 13.78 17.02
CA MET A 97 5.78 13.44 17.44
C MET A 97 6.74 14.63 17.30
N LEU A 98 6.67 15.41 16.22
CA LEU A 98 7.44 16.63 16.05
C LEU A 98 7.07 17.70 17.09
N GLY A 99 5.79 17.80 17.44
CA GLY A 99 5.32 18.65 18.54
C GLY A 99 5.95 18.27 19.87
N ALA A 100 5.96 16.97 20.21
CA ALA A 100 6.61 16.47 21.42
C ALA A 100 8.12 16.80 21.45
N VAL A 101 8.84 16.54 20.35
CA VAL A 101 10.26 16.89 20.20
C VAL A 101 10.48 18.39 20.39
N TYR A 102 9.68 19.23 19.74
CA TYR A 102 9.75 20.69 19.90
C TYR A 102 9.54 21.12 21.36
N THR A 103 8.54 20.55 22.04
CA THR A 103 8.24 20.95 23.42
C THR A 103 9.32 20.55 24.41
N HIS A 104 9.96 19.38 24.25
CA HIS A 104 11.12 19.00 25.09
C HIS A 104 12.37 19.83 24.74
N TYR A 105 12.57 20.17 23.47
CA TYR A 105 13.66 21.07 23.05
C TYR A 105 13.50 22.47 23.65
N ALA A 106 12.30 23.05 23.59
CA ALA A 106 11.98 24.35 24.18
C ALA A 106 12.01 24.35 25.73
N LEU A 107 11.81 23.18 26.36
CA LEU A 107 11.96 22.98 27.80
C LEU A 107 13.41 22.71 28.24
N HIS A 108 14.37 22.67 27.30
CA HIS A 108 15.78 22.31 27.53
C HIS A 108 15.97 20.99 28.31
N ASP A 109 15.09 20.00 28.06
CA ASP A 109 15.22 18.68 28.68
C ASP A 109 16.42 17.90 28.11
N LYS A 110 16.90 16.91 28.88
CA LYS A 110 17.99 16.02 28.45
C LYS A 110 17.67 15.34 27.12
N PHE A 111 18.68 15.20 26.26
CA PHE A 111 18.54 14.53 24.96
C PHE A 111 17.96 13.11 25.04
N GLU A 112 18.21 12.38 26.15
CA GLU A 112 17.62 11.08 26.47
C GLU A 112 16.08 11.07 26.42
N ARG A 113 15.41 12.18 26.81
CA ARG A 113 13.95 12.32 26.74
C ARG A 113 13.47 12.69 25.33
N ILE A 114 14.31 13.36 24.55
CA ILE A 114 14.02 13.78 23.17
C ILE A 114 14.20 12.62 22.17
N ALA A 115 15.14 11.72 22.44
CA ALA A 115 15.54 10.64 21.53
C ALA A 115 14.38 9.74 21.07
N PRO A 116 13.45 9.25 21.94
CA PRO A 116 12.30 8.47 21.48
C PRO A 116 11.43 9.24 20.48
N GLY A 117 11.11 10.51 20.76
CA GLY A 117 10.31 11.37 19.88
C GLY A 117 10.98 11.60 18.52
N LEU A 118 12.31 11.78 18.50
CA LEU A 118 13.08 11.89 17.26
C LEU A 118 13.08 10.59 16.45
N VAL A 119 13.31 9.44 17.08
CA VAL A 119 13.30 8.14 16.41
C VAL A 119 11.93 7.88 15.78
N PHE A 120 10.83 8.08 16.52
CA PHE A 120 9.48 7.93 15.98
C PHE A 120 9.16 8.92 14.86
N SER A 121 9.60 10.18 14.97
CA SER A 121 9.45 11.19 13.91
C SER A 121 10.18 10.75 12.62
N LEU A 122 11.42 10.27 12.74
CA LEU A 122 12.21 9.81 11.59
C LEU A 122 11.62 8.53 10.97
N LEU A 123 11.11 7.59 11.75
CA LEU A 123 10.45 6.38 11.24
C LEU A 123 9.15 6.70 10.49
N LEU A 124 8.32 7.60 11.03
CA LEU A 124 7.10 8.07 10.36
C LEU A 124 7.41 8.88 9.10
N LEU A 125 8.46 9.71 9.11
CA LEU A 125 8.89 10.52 7.97
C LEU A 125 9.50 9.65 6.86
N THR A 126 10.39 8.72 7.18
CA THR A 126 10.98 7.80 6.19
C THR A 126 9.91 6.93 5.55
N ARG A 127 8.95 6.40 6.32
CA ARG A 127 7.78 5.67 5.77
C ARG A 127 6.92 6.56 4.85
N LEU A 128 6.73 7.84 5.18
CA LEU A 128 6.03 8.80 4.32
C LEU A 128 6.80 9.10 3.02
N ILE A 129 8.12 9.27 3.10
CA ILE A 129 9.01 9.49 1.95
C ILE A 129 8.99 8.27 1.03
N ILE A 130 9.15 7.06 1.57
CA ILE A 130 9.11 5.81 0.79
C ILE A 130 7.76 5.66 0.09
N HIS A 131 6.65 5.91 0.79
CA HIS A 131 5.32 5.89 0.16
C HIS A 131 5.23 6.92 -0.98
N ARG A 132 5.71 8.14 -0.79
CA ARG A 132 5.74 9.16 -1.86
C ARG A 132 6.60 8.70 -3.04
N GLN A 133 7.79 8.14 -2.81
CA GLN A 133 8.64 7.62 -3.88
C GLN A 133 7.99 6.48 -4.67
N VAL A 134 7.39 5.50 -3.98
CA VAL A 134 6.69 4.37 -4.63
C VAL A 134 5.52 4.88 -5.49
N THR A 135 4.65 5.73 -4.93
CA THR A 135 3.52 6.31 -5.67
C THR A 135 3.96 7.14 -6.89
N GLN A 136 5.08 7.87 -6.80
CA GLN A 136 5.59 8.63 -7.94
C GLN A 136 6.21 7.71 -9.02
N ARG A 137 6.85 6.59 -8.64
CA ARG A 137 7.33 5.57 -9.58
C ARG A 137 6.19 4.87 -10.31
N GLU A 138 5.14 4.46 -9.58
CA GLU A 138 3.92 3.87 -10.14
C GLU A 138 3.24 4.79 -11.16
N LYS A 139 3.10 6.08 -10.83
CA LYS A 139 2.59 7.10 -11.76
C LYS A 139 3.43 7.20 -13.03
N ARG A 140 4.76 7.30 -12.91
CA ARG A 140 5.68 7.36 -14.07
C ARG A 140 5.57 6.13 -14.97
N LEU A 141 5.57 4.92 -14.38
CA LEU A 141 5.37 3.66 -15.10
C LEU A 141 4.01 3.60 -15.81
N SER A 142 2.94 4.06 -15.15
CA SER A 142 1.60 4.11 -15.74
C SER A 142 1.48 5.12 -16.89
N ALA A 143 2.21 6.24 -16.83
CA ALA A 143 2.28 7.21 -17.90
C ALA A 143 3.03 6.66 -19.12
N GLN A 144 4.22 6.08 -18.90
CA GLN A 144 5.01 5.45 -19.97
C GLN A 144 4.26 4.30 -20.65
N LYS A 145 3.56 3.45 -19.89
CA LYS A 145 2.70 2.38 -20.43
C LYS A 145 1.49 2.90 -21.22
N LYS A 146 1.01 4.12 -20.93
CA LYS A 146 -0.02 4.78 -21.75
C LYS A 146 0.56 5.29 -23.08
N THR A 147 1.72 5.92 -23.08
CA THR A 147 2.35 6.42 -24.32
C THR A 147 2.66 5.29 -25.30
N VAL A 148 3.30 4.20 -24.83
CA VAL A 148 3.66 3.05 -25.68
C VAL A 148 2.43 2.33 -26.26
N LYS A 149 1.26 2.39 -25.60
CA LYS A 149 0.02 1.79 -26.11
C LYS A 149 -0.72 2.66 -27.15
N VAL A 150 -0.28 3.90 -27.36
CA VAL A 150 -0.85 4.80 -28.38
C VAL A 150 -0.07 4.74 -29.70
N GLU A 151 1.20 4.33 -29.66
CA GLU A 151 2.11 4.29 -30.82
C GLU A 151 2.10 2.97 -31.61
N THR A 152 1.12 2.08 -31.41
CA THR A 152 1.00 0.86 -32.25
C THR A 152 0.27 1.19 -33.57
N PRO A 153 0.95 1.26 -34.74
CA PRO A 153 0.32 1.74 -35.96
C PRO A 153 -0.46 0.61 -36.64
N LYS A 154 -1.73 0.85 -36.97
CA LYS A 154 -2.46 0.04 -37.96
C LYS A 154 -1.83 0.20 -39.36
N LYS A 155 -0.81 -0.59 -39.72
CA LYS A 155 -0.54 -1.00 -41.12
C LYS A 155 0.63 -2.00 -41.25
N LYS A 156 0.32 -3.30 -41.32
CA LYS A 156 0.71 -4.21 -42.40
C LYS A 156 0.11 -5.60 -42.14
N VAL A 157 -1.03 -5.87 -42.76
CA VAL A 157 -1.47 -7.22 -43.12
C VAL A 157 -1.94 -7.10 -44.57
N GLN A 158 -0.98 -7.20 -45.47
CA GLN A 158 -1.12 -7.37 -46.92
C GLN A 158 0.29 -7.73 -47.41
N GLU A 159 0.41 -8.93 -48.00
CA GLU A 159 1.63 -9.63 -48.43
C GLU A 159 2.70 -9.79 -47.32
N GLU A 160 2.97 -10.98 -46.79
CA GLU A 160 3.27 -12.21 -47.54
C GLU A 160 2.46 -13.44 -47.11
N GLU A 161 1.96 -14.14 -48.12
CA GLU A 161 1.55 -15.55 -48.10
C GLU A 161 2.81 -16.40 -48.25
N ILE A 162 3.00 -17.42 -47.39
CA ILE A 162 3.70 -18.70 -47.67
C ILE A 162 3.68 -19.61 -46.42
N GLU A 163 3.02 -20.77 -46.60
CA GLU A 163 3.22 -22.11 -45.99
C GLU A 163 2.83 -22.48 -44.54
N GLN A 164 2.18 -23.66 -44.46
CA GLN A 164 1.95 -24.60 -43.32
C GLN A 164 0.97 -24.13 -42.22
N GLU A 165 -0.03 -24.88 -41.73
CA GLU A 165 -0.45 -26.32 -41.73
C GLU A 165 -2.02 -26.39 -41.67
N SER A 166 -2.80 -27.48 -41.83
CA SER A 166 -2.60 -28.94 -42.00
C SER A 166 -3.82 -29.61 -42.71
N ASP A 167 -3.79 -30.94 -42.85
CA ASP A 167 -4.92 -31.91 -42.98
C ASP A 167 -5.71 -32.06 -44.30
N ASP A 168 -5.16 -32.90 -45.18
CA ASP A 168 -5.93 -33.75 -46.09
C ASP A 168 -6.83 -34.73 -45.30
N GLN A 169 -8.15 -34.67 -45.51
CA GLN A 169 -9.08 -35.68 -45.00
C GLN A 169 -9.77 -36.40 -46.16
N GLU A 170 -9.06 -37.35 -46.75
CA GLU A 170 -9.54 -38.17 -47.86
C GLU A 170 -10.58 -39.20 -47.36
N SER A 171 -11.79 -39.15 -47.92
CA SER A 171 -12.75 -40.25 -47.90
C SER A 171 -13.40 -40.35 -49.29
N PRO A 172 -13.37 -41.52 -49.94
CA PRO A 172 -13.66 -41.62 -51.37
C PRO A 172 -15.16 -41.67 -51.71
N SER A 173 -15.42 -41.41 -53.00
CA SER A 173 -16.71 -41.10 -53.64
C SER A 173 -17.57 -42.29 -54.08
N ASP A 174 -18.89 -42.08 -54.05
CA ASP A 174 -19.98 -42.64 -54.90
C ASP A 174 -21.04 -41.51 -55.00
N ASP A 175 -21.87 -41.27 -56.02
CA ASP A 175 -22.06 -41.76 -57.40
C ASP A 175 -22.09 -40.47 -58.29
N SER A 176 -21.97 -40.40 -59.63
CA SER A 176 -22.56 -41.21 -60.71
C SER A 176 -21.96 -40.70 -62.04
N GLU A 177 -21.64 -41.55 -63.02
CA GLU A 177 -21.93 -41.28 -64.43
C GLU A 177 -21.87 -42.56 -65.27
N ASP A 178 -22.88 -42.75 -66.13
CA ASP A 178 -23.14 -43.98 -66.88
C ASP A 178 -22.42 -43.97 -68.23
N ASN A 179 -21.53 -44.95 -68.49
CA ASN A 179 -21.18 -45.28 -69.86
C ASN A 179 -20.66 -46.72 -70.09
N GLN A 180 -21.52 -47.55 -70.66
CA GLN A 180 -21.22 -48.52 -71.73
C GLN A 180 -20.14 -49.63 -71.54
N GLN A 181 -20.65 -50.88 -71.54
CA GLN A 181 -20.33 -51.93 -72.54
C GLN A 181 -19.53 -53.19 -72.13
N ALA A 182 -20.29 -54.30 -72.02
CA ALA A 182 -20.01 -55.67 -72.49
C ALA A 182 -18.88 -56.56 -71.89
N LYS A 183 -19.35 -57.58 -71.15
CA LYS A 183 -18.98 -59.03 -71.22
C LYS A 183 -17.50 -59.46 -71.33
N SER A 184 -17.02 -60.13 -70.28
CA SER A 184 -16.36 -61.47 -70.33
C SER A 184 -16.23 -62.00 -68.88
N ASP A 185 -17.08 -62.92 -68.42
CA ASP A 185 -16.98 -64.39 -68.50
C ASP A 185 -16.00 -65.05 -67.47
N LYS A 186 -16.54 -66.02 -66.74
CA LYS A 186 -15.90 -67.11 -65.96
C LYS A 186 -14.97 -66.88 -64.73
N LYS A 187 -15.57 -67.20 -63.56
CA LYS A 187 -15.44 -68.51 -62.83
C LYS A 187 -14.35 -68.69 -61.74
N THR A 188 -14.81 -69.27 -60.62
CA THR A 188 -14.06 -70.12 -59.64
C THR A 188 -12.94 -69.45 -58.82
N ASP A 189 -12.59 -69.89 -57.61
CA ASP A 189 -13.17 -70.82 -56.62
C ASP A 189 -12.46 -70.53 -55.28
N LYS A 190 -13.02 -70.97 -54.14
CA LYS A 190 -12.29 -71.29 -52.88
C LYS A 190 -11.45 -70.18 -52.18
N LYS A 191 -11.20 -70.17 -50.86
CA LYS A 191 -11.60 -70.92 -49.64
C LYS A 191 -10.43 -70.74 -48.66
N ASN A 192 -10.69 -70.88 -47.36
CA ASN A 192 -9.72 -70.89 -46.24
C ASN A 192 -9.11 -69.52 -45.91
N LYS A 193 -8.88 -69.21 -44.62
CA LYS A 193 -9.39 -69.82 -43.37
C LYS A 193 -9.18 -68.81 -42.24
#